data_AF-A0A0R0AI06-F1
#
_entry.id   AF-A0A0R0AI06-F1
#
_cell.length_a   1.000
_cell.length_b   1.000
_cell.length_c   1.000
_cell.angle_alpha   90.00
_cell.angle_beta   90.00
_cell.angle_gamma   90.00
#
_symmetry.space_group_name_H-M   'P 1'
#
loop_
_entity.id
_entity.type
_entity.pdbx_description
1 polymer ?
#
loop_
_entity_poly.entity_id
_entity_poly.type
_entity_poly.pdbx_seq_one_letter_code
_entity_poly.pdbx_strand_id
1 'polypeptide(L)'
;MDLPQVLSIQGARLADEPAAGGVQLPRACSEWRLDADAAGRFFALATEYPQMPTQGFYQLPCSIEGVVQADGKRWDFSINAAGTAVWKSGDVTRYFGCSTAACAPLVLLMPDNGEP
;
A
#
# COMPACT_ATOMS: atom_id res chain seq x y z
N MET A 1 -4.05 12.26 18.26
CA MET A 1 -4.25 12.01 16.83
C MET A 1 -4.98 10.70 16.72
N ASP A 2 -6.15 10.69 16.09
CA ASP A 2 -6.90 9.46 15.85
C ASP A 2 -6.12 8.58 14.84
N LEU A 3 -6.05 7.29 15.13
CA LEU A 3 -5.45 6.33 14.21
C LEU A 3 -6.33 6.21 12.96
N PRO A 4 -5.73 6.01 11.77
CA PRO A 4 -6.50 5.79 10.55
C PRO A 4 -7.43 4.58 10.70
N GLN A 5 -8.72 4.79 10.46
CA GLN A 5 -9.73 3.73 10.51
C GLN A 5 -10.10 3.29 9.10
N VAL A 6 -9.85 2.03 8.76
CA VAL A 6 -10.26 1.44 7.48
C VAL A 6 -11.76 1.16 7.53
N LEU A 7 -12.52 1.84 6.66
CA LEU A 7 -13.98 1.76 6.59
C LEU A 7 -14.44 0.68 5.61
N SER A 8 -13.68 0.46 4.54
CA SER A 8 -13.93 -0.60 3.56
C SER A 8 -12.62 -1.03 2.93
N ILE A 9 -12.58 -2.29 2.49
CA ILE A 9 -11.42 -2.88 1.83
C ILE A 9 -11.90 -3.87 0.78
N GLN A 10 -11.30 -3.81 -0.39
CA GLN A 10 -11.55 -4.71 -1.51
C GLN A 10 -10.54 -5.86 -1.52
N GLY A 11 -10.83 -6.92 -2.28
CA GLY A 11 -9.82 -7.93 -2.58
C GLY A 11 -8.69 -7.37 -3.44
N ALA A 12 -7.53 -8.02 -3.40
CA ALA A 12 -6.40 -7.65 -4.24
C ALA A 12 -6.77 -7.69 -5.72
N ARG A 13 -6.35 -6.66 -6.45
CA ARG A 13 -6.54 -6.50 -7.89
C ARG A 13 -5.18 -6.49 -8.57
N LEU A 14 -5.02 -7.39 -9.55
CA LEU A 14 -3.92 -7.32 -10.49
C LEU A 14 -4.26 -6.28 -11.57
N ALA A 15 -3.32 -5.39 -11.89
CA ALA A 15 -3.50 -4.45 -12.99
C ALA A 15 -3.50 -5.20 -14.34
N ASP A 16 -4.41 -4.84 -15.24
CA ASP A 16 -4.61 -5.50 -16.54
C ASP A 16 -3.38 -5.37 -17.47
N GLU A 17 -2.63 -4.26 -17.36
CA GLU A 17 -1.39 -4.03 -18.09
C GLU A 17 -0.27 -3.69 -17.11
N PRO A 18 0.62 -4.65 -16.80
CA PRO A 18 1.77 -4.33 -15.97
C PRO A 18 2.69 -3.34 -16.68
N ALA A 19 3.24 -2.38 -15.94
CA ALA A 19 4.35 -1.57 -16.44
C ALA A 19 5.45 -2.51 -16.96
N ALA A 20 5.91 -2.28 -18.20
CA ALA A 20 6.87 -3.15 -18.87
C ALA A 20 8.11 -3.39 -17.99
N GLY A 21 8.43 -4.66 -17.73
CA GLY A 21 9.62 -5.07 -16.95
C GLY A 21 9.40 -5.30 -15.45
N GLY A 22 8.18 -5.13 -14.92
CA GLY A 22 7.88 -5.39 -13.50
C GLY A 22 7.70 -6.88 -13.16
N VAL A 23 8.06 -7.26 -11.92
CA VAL A 23 7.86 -8.61 -11.39
C VAL A 23 6.36 -8.95 -11.40
N GLN A 24 5.99 -9.99 -12.14
CA GLN A 24 4.62 -10.50 -12.19
C GLN A 24 4.43 -11.60 -11.15
N LEU A 25 3.52 -11.40 -10.19
CA LEU A 25 3.15 -12.41 -9.21
C LEU A 25 1.64 -12.66 -9.22
N PRO A 26 1.03 -13.08 -10.35
CA PRO A 26 -0.43 -13.14 -10.49
C PRO A 26 -1.09 -14.06 -9.46
N ARG A 27 -0.48 -15.22 -9.18
CA ARG A 27 -0.97 -16.15 -8.15
C ARG A 27 -0.90 -15.54 -6.76
N ALA A 28 0.27 -15.02 -6.37
CA ALA A 28 0.44 -14.42 -5.05
C ALA A 28 -0.48 -13.20 -4.87
N CYS A 29 -0.71 -12.41 -5.93
CA CYS A 29 -1.67 -11.31 -5.91
C CYS A 29 -3.10 -11.80 -5.63
N SER A 30 -3.55 -12.86 -6.31
CA SER A 30 -4.90 -13.42 -6.09
C SER A 30 -5.09 -14.03 -4.69
N GLU A 31 -4.00 -14.45 -4.04
CA GLU A 31 -3.99 -15.04 -2.70
C GLU A 31 -3.75 -13.98 -1.61
N TRP A 32 -3.18 -12.82 -1.96
CA TRP A 32 -2.89 -11.73 -1.04
C TRP A 32 -4.17 -11.06 -0.56
N ARG A 33 -4.30 -10.96 0.76
CA ARG A 33 -5.46 -10.37 1.42
C ARG A 33 -5.01 -9.56 2.62
N LEU A 34 -5.65 -8.40 2.77
CA LEU A 34 -5.63 -7.61 3.99
C LEU A 34 -7.08 -7.45 4.43
N ASP A 35 -7.34 -7.63 5.71
CA ASP A 35 -8.56 -7.15 6.34
C ASP A 35 -8.35 -5.70 6.83
N ALA A 36 -9.40 -5.12 7.42
CA ALA A 36 -9.38 -3.74 7.89
C ALA A 36 -8.30 -3.51 8.96
N ASP A 37 -8.11 -4.46 9.88
CA ASP A 37 -7.09 -4.39 10.94
C ASP A 37 -5.68 -4.46 10.36
N ALA A 38 -5.41 -5.37 9.43
CA ALA A 38 -4.12 -5.51 8.78
C ALA A 38 -3.76 -4.27 7.94
N ALA A 39 -4.71 -3.71 7.21
CA ALA A 39 -4.52 -2.45 6.48
C ALA A 39 -4.35 -1.26 7.42
N GLY A 40 -5.07 -1.20 8.54
CA GLY A 40 -4.85 -0.20 9.59
C GLY A 40 -3.44 -0.29 10.18
N ARG A 41 -2.97 -1.51 10.46
CA ARG A 41 -1.60 -1.75 10.92
C ARG A 41 -0.56 -1.34 9.88
N PHE A 42 -0.80 -1.57 8.59
CA PHE A 42 0.07 -1.07 7.52
C PHE A 42 0.23 0.45 7.63
N PHE A 43 -0.87 1.21 7.72
CA PHE A 43 -0.80 2.67 7.81
C PHE A 43 -0.16 3.17 9.13
N ALA A 44 -0.31 2.43 10.23
CA ALA A 44 0.35 2.76 11.49
C ALA A 44 1.88 2.53 11.46
N LEU A 45 2.37 1.64 10.58
CA LEU A 45 3.79 1.34 10.39
C LEU A 45 4.43 2.12 9.25
N ALA A 46 3.63 2.63 8.32
CA ALA A 46 4.10 3.33 7.14
C ALA A 46 4.54 4.75 7.46
N THR A 47 5.56 5.20 6.75
CA THR A 47 6.05 6.58 6.79
C THR A 47 5.38 7.38 5.67
N GLU A 48 4.91 8.59 5.97
CA GLU A 48 4.42 9.53 4.95
C GLU A 48 5.59 10.21 4.23
N TYR A 49 5.48 10.33 2.91
CA TYR A 49 6.47 10.97 2.04
C TYR A 49 5.86 12.15 1.28
N PRO A 50 6.65 13.20 0.96
CA PRO A 50 6.17 14.34 0.18
C PRO A 50 5.80 13.97 -1.27
N GLN A 51 6.32 12.85 -1.77
CA GLN A 51 6.07 12.30 -3.11
C GLN A 51 6.15 10.78 -3.05
N MET A 52 5.67 10.08 -4.10
CA MET A 52 5.75 8.62 -4.17
C MET A 52 7.20 8.15 -4.00
N PRO A 53 7.52 7.32 -2.99
CA PRO A 53 8.87 6.80 -2.81
C PRO A 53 9.18 5.77 -3.90
N THR A 54 9.97 6.17 -4.89
CA THR A 54 10.38 5.30 -6.02
C THR A 54 11.75 4.65 -5.79
N GLN A 55 12.55 5.18 -4.86
CA GLN A 55 13.85 4.64 -4.47
C GLN A 55 13.66 3.68 -3.30
N GLY A 56 14.20 2.47 -3.41
CA GLY A 56 14.08 1.41 -2.41
C GLY A 56 12.78 0.59 -2.47
N PHE A 57 11.72 1.10 -3.11
CA PHE A 57 10.46 0.37 -3.25
C PHE A 57 10.28 -0.21 -4.65
N TYR A 58 9.90 -1.48 -4.71
CA TYR A 58 9.42 -2.09 -5.93
C TYR A 58 8.02 -1.57 -6.30
N GLN A 59 7.63 -1.76 -7.56
CA GLN A 59 6.26 -1.54 -8.01
C GLN A 59 5.72 -2.85 -8.57
N LEU A 60 4.77 -3.45 -7.85
CA LEU A 60 4.05 -4.62 -8.34
C LEU A 60 2.76 -4.17 -9.01
N PRO A 61 2.30 -4.85 -10.07
CA PRO A 61 0.99 -4.60 -10.67
C PRO A 61 -0.13 -5.21 -9.81
N CYS A 62 -0.05 -5.12 -8.48
CA CYS A 62 -0.98 -5.72 -7.54
C CYS A 62 -1.28 -4.72 -6.42
N SER A 63 -2.55 -4.39 -6.23
CA SER A 63 -3.00 -3.44 -5.21
C SER A 63 -4.23 -3.91 -4.45
N ILE A 64 -4.37 -3.42 -3.23
CA ILE A 64 -5.62 -3.49 -2.45
C ILE A 64 -6.12 -2.06 -2.25
N GLU A 65 -7.40 -1.86 -2.53
CA GLU A 65 -8.04 -0.55 -2.48
C GLU A 65 -9.19 -0.52 -1.47
N GLY A 66 -9.55 0.67 -1.02
CA GLY A 66 -10.62 0.84 -0.06
C GLY A 66 -10.76 2.28 0.39
N VAL A 67 -11.45 2.46 1.52
CA VAL A 67 -11.68 3.77 2.12
C VAL A 67 -11.14 3.78 3.53
N VAL A 68 -10.38 4.81 3.88
CA VAL A 68 -9.86 5.06 5.22
C VAL A 68 -10.30 6.43 5.70
N GLN A 69 -10.56 6.56 6.99
CA GLN A 69 -10.86 7.82 7.65
C GLN A 69 -9.73 8.20 8.59
N ALA A 70 -9.20 9.40 8.41
CA ALA A 70 -8.15 9.99 9.24
C ALA A 70 -8.35 11.50 9.31
N ASP A 71 -8.08 12.11 10.47
CA ASP A 71 -8.26 13.56 10.71
C ASP A 71 -9.67 14.06 10.35
N GLY A 72 -10.71 13.25 10.60
CA GLY A 72 -12.09 13.58 10.24
C GLY A 72 -12.40 13.58 8.74
N LYS A 73 -11.44 13.21 7.88
CA LYS A 73 -11.58 13.17 6.43
C LYS A 73 -11.54 11.74 5.91
N ARG A 74 -12.33 11.46 4.88
CA ARG A 74 -12.31 10.19 4.15
C ARG A 74 -11.36 10.26 2.95
N TRP A 75 -10.64 9.17 2.74
CA TRP A 75 -9.65 9.01 1.69
C TRP A 75 -9.88 7.68 0.99
N ASP A 76 -9.85 7.71 -0.33
CA ASP A 76 -9.66 6.49 -1.11
C ASP A 76 -8.19 6.10 -1.00
N PHE A 77 -7.91 4.86 -0.62
CA PHE A 77 -6.55 4.37 -0.53
C PHE A 77 -6.26 3.30 -1.58
N SER A 78 -4.99 3.18 -1.96
CA SER A 78 -4.44 2.06 -2.72
C SER A 78 -3.12 1.65 -2.08
N ILE A 79 -3.03 0.42 -1.59
CA ILE A 79 -1.80 -0.20 -1.07
C ILE A 79 -1.23 -1.07 -2.17
N ASN A 80 0.00 -0.79 -2.59
CA ASN A 80 0.75 -1.66 -3.50
C ASN A 80 1.32 -2.85 -2.73
N ALA A 81 1.29 -4.04 -3.35
CA ALA A 81 1.84 -5.26 -2.76
C ALA A 81 3.35 -5.21 -2.48
N ALA A 82 4.06 -4.17 -2.94
CA ALA A 82 5.46 -3.88 -2.63
C ALA A 82 5.67 -2.78 -1.56
N GLY A 83 4.64 -2.48 -0.76
CA GLY A 83 4.79 -1.68 0.46
C GLY A 83 4.70 -0.16 0.29
N THR A 84 4.35 0.35 -0.89
CA THR A 84 3.92 1.75 -1.05
C THR A 84 2.40 1.87 -0.93
N ALA A 85 1.91 3.04 -0.56
CA ALA A 85 0.48 3.33 -0.62
C ALA A 85 0.21 4.80 -0.97
N VAL A 86 -1.01 5.06 -1.42
CA VAL A 86 -1.50 6.38 -1.74
C VAL A 86 -2.86 6.58 -1.09
N TRP A 87 -3.08 7.77 -0.52
CA TRP A 87 -4.42 8.25 -0.17
C TRP A 87 -4.82 9.40 -1.10
N LYS A 88 -6.04 9.39 -1.59
CA LYS A 88 -6.62 10.44 -2.44
C LYS A 88 -7.92 10.94 -1.87
N SER A 89 -8.13 12.25 -1.91
CA SER A 89 -9.42 12.85 -1.56
C SER A 89 -9.53 14.24 -2.19
N GLY A 90 -10.32 14.33 -3.27
CA GLY A 90 -10.33 15.48 -4.17
C GLY A 90 -8.96 15.65 -4.85
N ASP A 91 -8.42 16.86 -4.83
CA ASP A 91 -7.11 17.19 -5.42
C ASP A 91 -5.92 16.88 -4.51
N VAL A 92 -6.17 16.37 -3.30
CA VAL A 92 -5.11 16.07 -2.32
C VAL A 92 -4.71 14.61 -2.42
N THR A 93 -3.40 14.39 -2.59
CA THR A 93 -2.78 13.06 -2.57
C THR A 93 -1.71 12.99 -1.48
N ARG A 94 -1.73 11.93 -0.67
CA ARG A 94 -0.68 11.60 0.31
C ARG A 94 -0.01 10.29 -0.09
N TYR A 95 1.31 10.20 0.12
CA TYR A 95 2.12 9.05 -0.27
C TYR A 95 2.74 8.39 0.95
N PHE A 96 2.78 7.07 0.96
CA PHE A 96 3.28 6.30 2.09
C PHE A 96 4.22 5.19 1.62
N GLY A 97 5.15 4.80 2.49
CA GLY A 97 6.04 3.66 2.31
C GLY A 97 6.25 2.90 3.61
N CYS A 98 6.14 1.57 3.56
CA CYS A 98 6.32 0.66 4.70
C CYS A 98 7.53 -0.24 4.44
N SER A 99 8.69 0.12 4.99
CA SER A 99 9.95 -0.63 4.83
C SER A 99 10.44 -1.31 6.10
N THR A 100 9.77 -1.11 7.24
CA THR A 100 10.17 -1.79 8.48
C THR A 100 9.90 -3.29 8.41
N ALA A 101 10.67 -4.10 9.14
CA ALA A 101 10.47 -5.56 9.19
C ALA A 101 9.04 -5.97 9.60
N ALA A 102 8.34 -5.11 10.35
CA ALA A 102 6.96 -5.33 10.76
C ALA A 102 5.95 -5.23 9.60
N CYS A 103 6.34 -4.67 8.45
CA CYS A 103 5.52 -4.61 7.23
C CYS A 103 5.53 -5.93 6.45
N ALA A 104 6.52 -6.80 6.68
CA ALA A 104 6.70 -8.06 5.93
C ALA A 104 5.45 -8.96 5.82
N PRO A 105 4.65 -9.18 6.88
CA PRO A 105 3.43 -9.98 6.76
C PRO A 105 2.27 -9.27 6.04
N LEU A 106 2.41 -7.97 5.73
CA LEU A 106 1.36 -7.13 5.15
C LEU A 106 1.54 -6.92 3.64
N VAL A 107 2.68 -7.31 3.08
CA VAL A 107 3.07 -7.10 1.68
C VAL A 107 3.53 -8.40 1.05
N LEU A 108 3.56 -8.47 -0.28
CA LEU A 108 4.10 -9.63 -1.00
C LEU A 108 5.61 -9.52 -1.25
N LEU A 109 6.12 -8.29 -1.35
CA LEU A 109 7.53 -8.03 -1.58
C LEU A 109 7.96 -6.87 -0.69
N MET A 110 8.91 -7.12 0.20
CA MET A 110 9.53 -6.04 0.97
C MET A 110 10.39 -5.19 0.03
N PRO A 111 10.44 -3.86 0.25
CA PRO A 111 11.48 -3.03 -0.37
C PRO A 111 12.85 -3.59 0.00
N ASP A 112 13.80 -3.49 -0.92
CA ASP A 112 15.20 -3.69 -0.53
C ASP A 112 15.52 -2.56 0.43
N ASN A 113 15.95 -2.86 1.65
CA ASN A 113 16.23 -1.86 2.69
C ASN A 113 17.41 -0.92 2.34
N GLY A 114 17.80 -0.84 1.06
CA GLY A 114 18.94 -0.08 0.58
C GLY A 114 20.23 -0.51 1.27
N GLU A 115 20.37 -1.78 1.65
CA GLU A 115 21.67 -2.30 2.06
C GLU A 115 22.55 -2.42 0.80
N PRO A 116 23.62 -1.61 0.66
CA PRO A 116 24.65 -1.85 -0.34
C PRO A 116 25.39 -3.17 -0.10
#